data_AF-A0A382ZS66-F1
#
_entry.id   AF-A0A382ZS66-F1
#
_cell.length_a   1.000
_cell.length_b   1.000
_cell.length_c   1.000
_cell.angle_alpha   90.00
_cell.angle_beta   90.00
_cell.angle_gamma   90.00
#
_symmetry.space_group_name_H-M   'P 1'
#
loop_
_entity.id
_entity.type
_entity.pdbx_description
1 polymer ?
#
loop_
_entity_poly.entity_id
_entity_poly.type
_entity_poly.pdbx_seq_one_letter_code
_entity_poly.pdbx_strand_id
1 'polypeptide(L)' 'MIKIYTDGSCIGNPGKGGWAAIVINDGKKTQIKGSKKNTTNNQMELLAPIKALKKIPKGSKVQIFTDSKYVKSGITE' A
#
# COMPACT_ATOMS: atom_id res chain seq x y z
N MET A 1 12.72 -4.55 -12.63
CA MET A 1 12.09 -4.96 -11.35
C MET A 1 11.23 -3.80 -10.87
N ILE A 2 9.95 -4.05 -10.56
CA ILE A 2 9.02 -2.99 -10.15
C ILE A 2 9.24 -2.68 -8.67
N LYS A 3 9.41 -1.40 -8.34
CA LYS A 3 9.49 -0.93 -6.93
C LYS A 3 8.16 -0.33 -6.52
N ILE A 4 7.65 -0.72 -5.35
CA ILE A 4 6.40 -0.20 -4.80
C ILE A 4 6.67 0.35 -3.41
N TYR A 5 6.31 1.60 -3.16
CA TYR A 5 6.34 2.21 -1.83
C TYR A 5 4.89 2.38 -1.36
N THR A 6 4.58 1.97 -0.13
CA THR A 6 3.21 1.96 0.37
C THR A 6 3.11 2.57 1.76
N ASP A 7 2.05 3.33 1.98
CA ASP A 7 1.72 3.91 3.29
C ASP A 7 0.20 3.97 3.46
N GLY A 8 -0.26 3.91 4.71
CA GLY A 8 -1.65 4.02 5.10
C GLY A 8 -1.77 4.67 6.48
N SER A 9 -2.71 5.60 6.60
CA SER A 9 -2.92 6.35 7.84
C SER A 9 -4.40 6.57 8.11
N CYS A 10 -4.75 6.72 9.40
CA CYS A 10 -6.11 7.00 9.82
C CYS A 10 -6.15 8.03 10.96
N ILE A 11 -7.01 9.06 10.83
CA ILE A 11 -7.30 10.03 11.88
C ILE A 11 -8.46 9.45 12.71
N GLY A 12 -8.16 9.04 13.95
CA GLY A 12 -9.03 8.19 14.77
C GLY A 12 -8.92 6.72 14.33
N ASN A 13 -9.07 5.77 15.26
CA ASN A 13 -8.89 4.34 14.95
C ASN A 13 -9.98 3.49 15.65
N PRO A 14 -11.19 3.38 15.08
CA PRO A 14 -11.55 3.72 13.69
C PRO A 14 -11.83 5.22 13.43
N GLY A 15 -11.71 5.64 12.18
CA GLY A 15 -11.94 7.02 11.74
C GLY A 15 -11.76 7.25 10.24
N LYS A 16 -11.49 8.50 9.84
CA LYS A 16 -11.22 8.86 8.44
C LYS A 16 -9.80 8.44 8.09
N GLY A 17 -9.64 7.54 7.12
CA GLY A 17 -8.33 7.06 6.71
C GLY A 17 -8.06 7.18 5.22
N GLY A 18 -6.78 7.16 4.89
CA GLY A 18 -6.26 7.22 3.53
C GLY A 18 -5.11 6.24 3.36
N TRP A 19 -4.91 5.80 2.13
CA TRP A 19 -3.78 4.97 1.74
C TRP A 19 -3.21 5.50 0.43
N ALA A 20 -1.92 5.28 0.23
CA ALA A 20 -1.24 5.62 -1.01
C ALA A 20 -0.18 4.58 -1.36
N ALA A 21 0.09 4.46 -2.66
CA ALA A 21 1.27 3.75 -3.13
C ALA A 21 1.91 4.46 -4.33
N ILE A 22 3.23 4.36 -4.41
CA ILE A 22 4.03 4.80 -5.54
C ILE A 22 4.59 3.55 -6.21
N VAL A 23 4.23 3.33 -7.48
CA VAL A 23 4.76 2.26 -8.32
C VAL A 23 5.77 2.84 -9.29
N ILE A 24 7.00 2.33 -9.28
CA ILE A 24 8.06 2.69 -10.21
C ILE A 24 8.31 1.49 -11.11
N ASN A 25 8.00 1.65 -12.40
CA ASN A 25 8.26 0.65 -13.43
C ASN A 25 9.04 1.31 -14.58
N ASP A 26 10.23 0.78 -14.88
CA ASP A 26 11.12 1.29 -15.94
C ASP A 26 11.29 2.83 -15.91
N GLY A 27 11.57 3.36 -14.72
CA GLY A 27 11.74 4.81 -14.49
C GLY A 27 10.43 5.61 -14.44
N LYS A 28 9.31 5.05 -14.88
CA LYS A 28 8.01 5.70 -14.83
C LYS A 28 7.38 5.57 -13.43
N LYS A 29 7.16 6.72 -12.79
CA LYS A 29 6.47 6.83 -11.50
C LYS A 29 4.96 6.94 -11.70
N THR A 30 4.21 6.06 -11.05
CA THR A 30 2.74 6.12 -11.00
C THR A 30 2.30 6.19 -9.54
N GLN A 31 1.50 7.20 -9.19
CA GLN A 31 0.91 7.31 -7.86
C GLN A 31 -0.53 6.81 -7.88
N ILE A 32 -0.90 6.02 -6.88
CA ILE A 32 -2.28 5.61 -6.61
C ILE A 32 -2.63 5.91 -5.15
N LYS A 33 -3.88 6.26 -4.90
CA LYS A 33 -4.37 6.61 -3.57
C LYS A 33 -5.85 6.37 -3.44
N GLY A 34 -6.33 6.27 -2.21
CA GLY A 34 -7.75 6.21 -1.89
C GLY A 34 -8.00 6.55 -0.43
N SER A 35 -9.26 6.73 -0.08
CA SER A 35 -9.66 7.05 1.29
C SER A 35 -10.98 6.38 1.67
N LYS A 36 -11.22 6.25 2.97
CA LYS A 36 -12.48 5.75 3.54
C LYS A 36 -12.87 6.60 4.75
N LYS A 37 -14.16 6.92 4.89
CA LYS A 37 -14.67 7.74 6.00
C LYS A 37 -14.62 7.02 7.36
N ASN A 38 -14.75 5.69 7.36
CA ASN A 38 -14.72 4.86 8.55
C ASN A 38 -13.85 3.61 8.29
N THR A 39 -12.64 3.61 8.81
CA THR A 39 -11.61 2.57 8.63
C THR A 39 -10.65 2.60 9.81
N THR A 40 -9.71 1.65 9.86
CA THR A 40 -8.57 1.66 10.79
C THR A 40 -7.25 1.96 10.09
N ASN A 41 -6.22 2.26 10.87
CA ASN A 41 -4.84 2.42 10.37
C ASN A 41 -4.37 1.16 9.62
N ASN A 42 -4.47 0.00 10.27
CA ASN A 42 -4.05 -1.29 9.72
C ASN A 42 -4.79 -1.65 8.42
N GLN A 43 -6.07 -1.32 8.29
CA GLN A 43 -6.82 -1.51 7.05
C GLN A 43 -6.29 -0.64 5.90
N MET A 44 -5.87 0.60 6.19
CA MET A 44 -5.29 1.48 5.18
C MET A 44 -3.90 1.00 4.76
N GLU A 45 -3.07 0.61 5.73
CA GLU A 45 -1.74 0.03 5.48
C GLU A 45 -1.83 -1.24 4.62
N LEU A 46 -2.81 -2.12 4.85
CA LEU A 46 -3.06 -3.30 4.01
C LEU A 46 -3.57 -2.93 2.61
N LEU A 47 -4.44 -1.92 2.49
CA LEU A 47 -5.05 -1.56 1.21
C LEU A 47 -4.03 -0.99 0.22
N ALA A 48 -3.00 -0.27 0.68
CA ALA A 48 -1.95 0.27 -0.17
C ALA A 48 -1.24 -0.79 -1.06
N PRO A 49 -0.58 -1.83 -0.50
CA PRO A 49 0.07 -2.87 -1.29
C PRO A 49 -0.92 -3.67 -2.12
N ILE A 50 -2.13 -3.97 -1.62
CA ILE A 50 -3.16 -4.69 -2.38
C ILE A 50 -3.53 -3.93 -3.65
N LYS A 51 -3.74 -2.62 -3.54
CA LYS A 51 -4.15 -1.78 -4.68
C LYS A 51 -3.00 -1.56 -5.65
N ALA A 52 -1.77 -1.48 -5.16
CA ALA A 52 -0.57 -1.42 -6.02
C ALA A 52 -0.36 -2.71 -6.82
N LEU A 53 -0.43 -3.87 -6.16
CA LEU A 53 -0.27 -5.17 -6.82
C LEU A 53 -1.38 -5.46 -7.84
N LYS A 54 -2.59 -4.95 -7.64
CA LYS A 54 -3.67 -5.04 -8.63
C LYS A 54 -3.43 -4.21 -9.90
N LYS A 55 -2.50 -3.26 -9.87
CA LYS A 55 -2.22 -2.35 -11.00
C LYS A 55 -1.04 -2.80 -11.88
N ILE A 56 -0.25 -3.78 -11.42
CA ILE A 56 0.91 -4.30 -12.16
C ILE A 56 0.53 -5.56 -12.95
N PRO A 57 1.26 -5.88 -14.05
CA PRO A 57 1.05 -7.12 -14.78
C PRO A 57 1.28 -8.36 -13.91
N LYS A 58 0.42 -9.37 -14.05
CA LYS A 58 0.56 -10.66 -13.35
C LYS A 58 1.91 -11.31 -13.69
N GLY A 59 2.59 -11.88 -12.70
CA GLY A 59 3.91 -12.51 -12.87
C GLY A 59 5.10 -11.55 -12.81
N SER A 60 4.87 -10.25 -12.60
CA SER A 60 5.94 -9.27 -12.45
C SER A 60 6.79 -9.54 -11.20
N LYS A 61 8.11 -9.40 -11.30
CA LYS A 61 9.00 -9.33 -10.14
C LYS A 61 8.90 -7.97 -9.47
N VAL A 62 8.47 -7.96 -8.21
CA VAL A 62 8.19 -6.76 -7.40
C VAL A 62 9.03 -6.73 -6.12
N GLN A 63 9.42 -5.52 -5.72
CA GLN A 63 9.95 -5.21 -4.40
C GLN A 63 9.03 -4.18 -3.75
N ILE A 64 8.49 -4.51 -2.57
CA ILE A 64 7.60 -3.64 -1.81
C ILE A 64 8.37 -3.07 -0.62
N PHE A 65 8.26 -1.75 -0.44
CA PHE A 65 8.79 -1.00 0.68
C PHE A 65 7.61 -0.47 1.50
N THR A 66 7.55 -0.86 2.76
CA THR A 66 6.55 -0.41 3.73
C THR A 66 7.20 -0.29 5.11
N ASP A 67 6.78 0.69 5.89
CA ASP A 67 7.09 0.84 7.31
C ASP A 67 6.02 0.23 8.22
N SER A 68 4.91 -0.26 7.66
CA SER A 68 3.86 -0.96 8.41
C SER A 68 4.39 -2.27 9.01
N LYS A 69 4.48 -2.29 10.34
CA LYS A 69 4.73 -3.53 11.09
C LYS A 69 3.61 -4.55 10.84
N TYR A 70 2.36 -4.09 10.73
CA TYR A 70 1.21 -4.97 10.55
C TYR A 70 1.26 -5.73 9.21
N VAL A 71 1.59 -5.04 8.11
CA VAL A 71 1.79 -5.68 6.80
C VAL A 71 3.00 -6.61 6.84
N LYS A 72 4.12 -6.16 7.41
CA LYS A 72 5.35 -6.97 7.49
C LYS A 72 5.10 -8.28 8.25
N SER A 73 4.61 -8.20 9.49
CA SER A 73 4.37 -9.38 10.32
C SER A 73 3.34 -10.31 9.69
N GLY A 74 2.24 -9.81 9.11
CA GLY A 74 1.26 -10.65 8.43
C GLY A 74 1.78 -11.43 7.21
N ILE A 75 2.97 -11.10 6.71
CA ILE A 75 3.64 -11.84 5.61
C ILE A 75 4.77 -12.73 6.11
N THR A 76 5.41 -12.39 7.24
CA THR A 76 6.65 -13.05 7.69
C THR A 76 6.50 -13.89 8.96
N GLU A 77 5.40 -13.75 9.70
CA GLU A 77 5.09 -14.47 10.93
C GLU A 77 3.81 -15.29 10.75
#